data_AF-A0A397V1E0-F1
#
_entry.id   AF-A0A397V1E0-F1
#
_cell.length_a   1.000
_cell.length_b   1.000
_cell.length_c   1.000
_cell.angle_alpha   90.00
_cell.angle_beta   90.00
_cell.angle_gamma   90.00
#
_symmetry.space_group_name_H-M   'P 1'
#
loop_
_entity.id
_entity.type
_entity.pdbx_description
1 polymer ?
#
loop_
_entity_poly.entity_id
_entity_poly.type
_entity_poly.pdbx_seq_one_letter_code
_entity_poly.pdbx_strand_id
1 'polypeptide(L)'
;MNVDECIKEYGDIIEWIPFHRLVDIQIIGKGRFGSVFSATWLGGKRNNTKQCTSFIVALKTLPGSQRNFLREFRNYMKLRSMCRELEVYGLTRTLMTSI
;
A
#
# COMPACT_ATOMS: atom_id res chain seq x y z
N MET A 1 15.13 0.50 -11.61
CA MET A 1 13.73 0.77 -11.24
C MET A 1 13.68 1.11 -9.77
N ASN A 2 13.28 2.34 -9.47
CA ASN A 2 13.17 2.88 -8.12
C ASN A 2 11.69 3.18 -7.80
N VAL A 3 11.41 3.61 -6.56
CA VAL A 3 10.05 3.93 -6.13
C VAL A 3 9.47 5.13 -6.88
N ASP A 4 10.31 6.12 -7.22
CA ASP A 4 9.88 7.34 -7.91
C ASP A 4 9.33 7.05 -9.31
N GLU A 5 9.96 6.11 -10.03
CA GLU A 5 9.51 5.65 -11.33
C GLU A 5 8.14 4.95 -11.25
N CYS A 6 7.91 4.13 -10.22
CA CYS A 6 6.60 3.51 -9.99
C CYS A 6 5.51 4.52 -9.61
N ILE A 7 5.84 5.52 -8.78
CA ILE A 7 4.89 6.60 -8.45
C ILE A 7 4.55 7.39 -9.72
N LYS A 8 5.52 7.63 -10.61
CA LYS A 8 5.27 8.29 -11.89
C LYS A 8 4.41 7.43 -12.84
N GLU A 9 4.62 6.12 -12.89
CA GLU A 9 3.84 5.20 -13.74
C GLU A 9 2.38 5.06 -13.26
N TYR A 10 2.13 5.11 -11.95
CA TYR A 10 0.81 4.82 -11.36
C TYR A 10 0.18 5.97 -10.57
N GLY A 11 0.70 7.18 -10.68
CA GLY A 11 0.31 8.33 -9.85
C GLY A 11 -1.14 8.77 -9.98
N ASP A 12 -1.80 8.44 -11.10
CA ASP A 12 -3.24 8.69 -11.28
C ASP A 12 -4.13 7.66 -10.58
N ILE A 13 -3.53 6.57 -10.06
CA ILE A 13 -4.22 5.41 -9.50
C ILE A 13 -3.94 5.26 -8.00
N ILE A 14 -2.69 5.44 -7.61
CA ILE A 14 -2.22 5.25 -6.24
C ILE A 14 -1.61 6.54 -5.70
N GLU A 15 -1.65 6.71 -4.39
CA GLU A 15 -1.02 7.83 -3.71
C GLU A 15 0.15 7.41 -2.82
N TRP A 16 1.04 8.37 -2.55
CA TRP A 16 2.02 8.19 -1.49
C TRP A 16 1.37 8.46 -0.14
N ILE A 17 1.28 7.43 0.70
CA ILE A 17 0.66 7.50 2.03
C ILE A 17 1.78 7.63 3.06
N PRO A 18 1.91 8.76 3.77
CA PRO A 18 2.86 8.89 4.87
C PRO A 18 2.58 7.84 5.94
N PHE A 19 3.61 7.08 6.33
CA PHE A 19 3.44 5.94 7.24
C PHE A 19 2.78 6.32 8.58
N HIS A 20 3.05 7.52 9.10
CA HIS A 20 2.44 8.02 10.35
C HIS A 20 0.92 8.22 10.28
N ARG A 21 0.32 8.18 9.08
CA ARG A 21 -1.14 8.18 8.91
C ARG A 21 -1.75 6.79 9.04
N LEU A 22 -0.94 5.75 9.15
CA LEU A 22 -1.38 4.38 9.42
C LEU A 22 -1.18 4.12 10.91
N VAL A 23 -2.28 3.99 11.64
CA VAL A 23 -2.30 3.73 13.09
C VAL A 23 -3.00 2.40 13.38
N ASP A 24 -2.98 1.97 14.65
CA ASP A 24 -3.58 0.71 15.09
C ASP A 24 -3.11 -0.51 14.27
N ILE A 25 -1.81 -0.53 13.93
CA ILE A 25 -1.22 -1.56 13.07
C ILE A 25 -1.18 -2.90 13.83
N GLN A 26 -1.90 -3.89 13.33
CA GLN A 26 -1.97 -5.23 13.90
C GLN A 26 -1.72 -6.29 12.84
N ILE A 27 -0.91 -7.30 13.14
CA ILE A 27 -0.65 -8.40 12.20
C ILE A 27 -1.90 -9.27 12.05
N ILE A 28 -2.33 -9.51 10.82
CA ILE A 28 -3.48 -10.38 10.49
C ILE A 28 -3.09 -11.61 9.68
N GLY A 29 -1.87 -11.64 9.16
CA GLY A 29 -1.32 -12.82 8.49
C GLY A 29 0.17 -12.71 8.26
N LYS A 30 0.87 -13.84 8.33
CA LYS A 30 2.29 -13.94 8.01
C LYS A 30 2.52 -15.17 7.15
N GLY A 31 3.24 -15.01 6.06
CA GLY A 31 3.56 -16.10 5.17
C GLY A 31 4.89 -15.90 4.45
N ARG A 32 5.18 -16.81 3.52
CA ARG A 32 6.42 -16.76 2.72
C ARG A 32 6.54 -15.49 1.87
N PHE A 33 5.41 -14.89 1.51
CA PHE A 33 5.32 -13.69 0.66
C PHE A 33 5.16 -12.39 1.47
N GLY A 34 5.48 -12.44 2.77
CA GLY A 34 5.42 -11.28 3.65
C GLY A 34 4.34 -11.34 4.70
N SER A 35 4.18 -10.22 5.39
CA SER A 35 3.18 -10.03 6.43
C SER A 35 2.07 -9.14 5.90
N VAL A 36 0.86 -9.39 6.36
CA VAL A 36 -0.30 -8.54 6.16
C VAL A 36 -0.72 -8.03 7.52
N PHE A 37 -0.90 -6.72 7.60
CA PHE A 37 -1.37 -6.01 8.78
C PHE A 37 -2.73 -5.37 8.49
N SER A 38 -3.59 -5.31 9.49
CA SER A 38 -4.69 -4.35 9.51
C SER A 38 -4.14 -3.02 10.04
N ALA A 39 -4.58 -1.91 9.46
CA ALA A 39 -4.26 -0.57 9.95
C ALA A 39 -5.44 0.38 9.76
N THR A 40 -5.60 1.32 10.68
CA THR A 40 -6.49 2.47 10.51
C THR A 40 -5.75 3.54 9.72
N TRP A 41 -6.21 3.84 8.51
CA TRP A 41 -5.69 4.94 7.71
C TRP A 41 -6.41 6.25 8.06
N LEU A 42 -5.70 7.13 8.77
CA LEU A 42 -6.16 8.46 9.16
C LEU A 42 -6.31 9.38 7.95
N GLY A 43 -7.49 9.99 7.85
CA GLY A 43 -7.86 10.88 6.75
C GLY A 43 -8.44 10.18 5.53
N GLY A 44 -8.24 8.85 5.43
CA GLY A 44 -8.81 8.00 4.40
C GLY A 44 -8.51 8.43 2.96
N LYS A 45 -9.23 7.83 2.02
CA LYS A 45 -9.18 8.22 0.61
C LYS A 45 -9.81 9.61 0.45
N ARG A 46 -9.14 10.49 -0.28
CA ARG A 46 -9.65 11.82 -0.59
C ARG A 46 -10.85 11.71 -1.53
N ASN A 47 -12.05 11.76 -0.97
CA ASN A 47 -13.29 11.79 -1.75
C ASN A 47 -13.72 13.24 -2.03
N ASN A 48 -14.39 13.47 -3.16
CA ASN A 48 -14.84 14.80 -3.62
C ASN A 48 -15.75 15.53 -2.62
N THR A 49 -16.26 14.84 -1.59
CA THR A 49 -17.19 15.34 -0.57
C THR A 49 -16.52 15.78 0.74
N LYS A 50 -15.19 15.95 0.78
CA LYS A 50 -14.43 16.51 1.94
C LYS A 50 -14.57 15.77 3.28
N GLN A 51 -15.22 14.61 3.33
CA GLN A 51 -15.29 13.82 4.57
C GLN A 51 -14.10 12.86 4.63
N CYS A 52 -13.05 13.29 5.33
CA CYS A 52 -11.88 12.48 5.66
C CYS A 52 -12.23 11.50 6.78
N THR A 53 -12.97 10.44 6.46
CA THR A 53 -13.24 9.36 7.41
C THR A 53 -12.06 8.40 7.44
N SER A 54 -11.62 8.02 8.65
CA SER A 54 -10.61 6.98 8.82
C SER A 54 -11.11 5.67 8.23
N PHE A 55 -10.25 4.92 7.54
CA PHE A 55 -10.62 3.68 6.87
C PHE A 55 -9.70 2.53 7.28
N ILE A 56 -10.24 1.35 7.54
CA ILE A 56 -9.43 0.16 7.82
C ILE A 56 -8.87 -0.36 6.51
N VAL A 57 -7.55 -0.54 6.45
CA VAL A 57 -6.84 -1.00 5.26
C VAL A 57 -5.96 -2.20 5.57
N ALA A 58 -5.75 -3.04 4.57
CA ALA A 58 -4.72 -4.07 4.62
C ALA A 58 -3.37 -3.48 4.18
N LEU A 59 -2.42 -3.45 5.10
CA LEU A 59 -1.02 -3.09 4.83
C LEU A 59 -0.22 -4.38 4.58
N LYS A 60 0.17 -4.62 3.33
CA LYS A 60 0.99 -5.77 2.96
C LYS A 60 2.47 -5.38 2.86
N THR A 61 3.33 -6.06 3.60
CA THR A 61 4.77 -6.01 3.39
C THR A 61 5.18 -7.09 2.39
N LEU A 62 6.15 -6.80 1.52
CA LEU A 62 6.77 -7.82 0.67
C LEU A 62 8.25 -7.93 1.09
N PRO A 63 8.70 -9.11 1.54
CA PRO A 63 10.07 -9.32 1.97
C PRO A 63 11.00 -9.34 0.76
N GLY A 64 12.26 -8.97 0.98
CA GLY A 64 13.29 -8.97 -0.04
C GLY A 64 13.73 -7.58 -0.47
N SER A 65 14.44 -7.51 -1.60
CA SER A 65 14.97 -6.25 -2.10
C SER A 65 13.85 -5.34 -2.62
N GLN A 66 14.08 -4.03 -2.58
CA GLN A 66 13.20 -3.02 -3.18
C GLN A 66 12.82 -3.39 -4.63
N ARG A 67 13.77 -3.95 -5.40
CA ARG A 67 13.55 -4.39 -6.78
C ARG A 67 12.51 -5.52 -6.88
N ASN A 68 12.54 -6.49 -5.96
CA ASN A 68 11.57 -7.59 -5.93
C ASN A 68 10.18 -7.06 -5.56
N PHE A 69 10.09 -6.19 -4.55
CA PHE A 69 8.87 -5.50 -4.15
C PHE A 69 8.21 -4.79 -5.34
N LEU A 70 8.97 -3.96 -6.06
CA LEU A 70 8.42 -3.16 -7.17
C LEU A 70 7.97 -4.04 -8.34
N ARG A 71 8.66 -5.16 -8.60
CA ARG A 71 8.25 -6.13 -9.62
C ARG A 71 6.92 -6.79 -9.27
N GLU A 72 6.74 -7.23 -8.03
CA GLU A 72 5.50 -7.83 -7.56
C GLU A 72 4.34 -6.83 -7.56
N PHE A 73 4.58 -5.61 -7.07
CA PHE A 73 3.62 -4.52 -7.13
C PHE A 73 3.12 -4.28 -8.56
N ARG A 74 4.03 -4.24 -9.54
CA ARG A 74 3.67 -4.09 -10.95
C ARG A 74 2.79 -5.21 -11.46
N ASN A 75 3.09 -6.45 -11.09
CA ASN A 75 2.25 -7.60 -11.46
C ASN A 75 0.85 -7.49 -10.84
N TYR A 76 0.75 -7.04 -9.58
CA TYR A 76 -0.54 -6.73 -8.95
C TYR A 76 -1.31 -5.63 -9.69
N MET A 77 -0.65 -4.53 -10.08
CA MET A 77 -1.29 -3.43 -10.81
C MET A 77 -1.76 -3.86 -12.21
N LYS A 78 -1.01 -4.74 -12.88
CA LYS A 78 -1.45 -5.37 -14.14
C LYS A 78 -2.69 -6.23 -13.91
N LEU A 79 -2.69 -7.08 -12.90
CA LEU A 79 -3.86 -7.91 -12.55
C LEU A 79 -5.08 -7.07 -12.19
N ARG A 80 -4.91 -5.94 -11.48
CA ARG A 80 -6.00 -4.98 -11.20
C ARG A 80 -6.68 -4.49 -12.48
N SER A 81 -5.93 -4.26 -13.56
CA SER A 81 -6.55 -3.86 -14.84
C SER A 81 -7.46 -4.94 -15.42
N MET A 82 -7.28 -6.21 -15.01
CA MET A 82 -8.10 -7.36 -15.43
C MET A 82 -9.22 -7.68 -14.43
N CYS A 83 -9.00 -7.51 -13.12
CA CYS A 83 -9.96 -7.79 -12.05
C CYS A 83 -10.21 -6.53 -11.19
N ARG A 84 -11.42 -5.98 -11.24
CA ARG A 84 -11.82 -4.73 -10.57
C ARG A 84 -11.97 -4.82 -9.04
N GLU A 85 -11.75 -5.99 -8.45
CA GLU A 85 -12.03 -6.26 -7.03
C GLU A 85 -10.86 -5.88 -6.08
N LEU A 86 -9.66 -5.64 -6.62
CA LEU A 86 -8.49 -5.28 -5.82
C LEU A 86 -8.20 -3.77 -5.93
N GLU A 87 -8.72 -3.02 -4.95
CA GLU A 87 -8.38 -1.60 -4.82
C GLU A 87 -7.04 -1.45 -4.09
N VAL A 88 -6.09 -0.83 -4.78
CA VAL A 88 -4.78 -0.45 -4.23
C VAL A 88 -4.82 1.06 -4.02
N TYR A 89 -4.67 1.50 -2.77
CA TYR A 89 -4.74 2.92 -2.44
C TYR A 89 -3.39 3.62 -2.61
N GLY A 90 -2.29 2.97 -2.21
CA GLY A 90 -1.03 3.68 -2.11
C GLY A 90 0.17 2.85 -1.76
N LEU A 91 1.31 3.53 -1.77
CA LEU A 91 2.58 3.04 -1.26
C LEU A 91 2.97 3.84 -0.02
N THR A 92 3.63 3.17 0.92
CA THR A 92 4.21 3.81 2.10
C THR A 92 5.62 3.29 2.32
N ARG A 93 6.46 4.10 2.98
CA ARG A 93 7.81 3.70 3.40
C ARG A 93 7.94 3.94 4.89
N THR A 94 8.29 2.88 5.59
CA THR A 94 8.73 2.96 6.98
C THR A 94 10.24 2.85 7.07
N LEU A 95 10.82 3.50 8.08
CA LEU A 95 12.22 3.32 8.46
C LEU A 95 12.39 2.22 9.51
N MET A 96 11.28 1.67 10.04
CA MET A 96 11.34 0.60 11.04
C MET A 96 11.68 -0.73 10.35
N THR A 97 12.90 -1.19 10.54
CA THR A 97 13.44 -2.48 10.09
C THR A 97 12.89 -3.68 10.86
N SER A 98 11.89 -3.51 11.71
CA SER A 98 11.31 -4.59 12.52
C SER A 98 9.84 -4.31 12.81
N ILE A 99 8.95 -4.94 12.04
CA ILE A 99 7.54 -5.18 12.36
C ILE A 99 7.28 -6.66 12.17
#